data_AF-A0A2G9S233-F1
#
_entry.id   AF-A0A2G9S233-F1
#
_cell.length_a   1.000
_cell.length_b   1.000
_cell.length_c   1.000
_cell.angle_alpha   90.00
_cell.angle_beta   90.00
_cell.angle_gamma   90.00
#
_symmetry.space_group_name_H-M   'P 1'
#
loop_
_entity.id
_entity.type
_entity.pdbx_description
1 polymer ?
#
loop_
_entity_poly.entity_id
_entity_poly.type
_entity_poly.pdbx_seq_one_letter_code
_entity_poly.pdbx_strand_id
1 'polypeptide(L)'
;MAERQQVHDIISNEEDKESPEPQTSRSRRRFKASNMSFVEMMEMVDILKGADYDGKYGPYSNPNVRKAKIMTKVDRSLQKNFGVRRSKEQLRKRWSDLKLREQDQYRRIKRVLQKNAG
;
A
#
# COMPACT_ATOMS: atom_id res chain seq x y z
N MET A 1 -36.08 2.26 -59.51
CA MET A 1 -36.33 2.52 -58.06
C MET A 1 -34.99 2.30 -57.38
N ALA A 2 -34.23 3.37 -57.13
CA ALA A 2 -34.12 4.16 -55.89
C ALA A 2 -32.69 3.93 -55.36
N GLU A 3 -31.74 4.79 -55.70
CA GLU A 3 -31.30 6.01 -54.99
C GLU A 3 -30.31 5.77 -53.84
N ARG A 4 -29.39 6.73 -53.72
CA ARG A 4 -28.14 6.74 -52.96
C ARG A 4 -28.38 7.12 -51.50
N GLN A 5 -27.48 6.75 -50.58
CA GLN A 5 -26.96 7.69 -49.59
C GLN A 5 -25.61 7.24 -49.03
N GLN A 6 -24.63 8.13 -49.13
CA GLN A 6 -23.37 8.13 -48.39
C GLN A 6 -23.65 8.43 -46.91
N VAL A 7 -22.95 7.76 -45.99
CA VAL A 7 -22.35 8.46 -44.83
C VAL A 7 -21.11 7.68 -44.38
N HIS A 8 -20.03 8.43 -44.24
CA HIS A 8 -18.72 8.01 -43.77
C HIS A 8 -18.62 8.42 -42.31
N ASP A 9 -18.23 7.51 -41.42
CA ASP A 9 -17.65 7.86 -40.13
C ASP A 9 -16.43 6.98 -39.85
N ILE A 10 -15.31 7.67 -39.74
CA ILE A 10 -14.01 7.21 -39.30
C ILE A 10 -14.14 6.80 -37.83
N ILE A 11 -13.95 5.53 -37.51
CA ILE A 11 -13.35 5.15 -36.23
C ILE A 11 -12.12 4.33 -36.56
N SER A 12 -11.06 5.10 -36.79
CA SER A 12 -9.65 4.84 -36.54
C SER A 12 -9.20 3.39 -36.37
N ASN A 13 -8.42 2.99 -37.38
CA ASN A 13 -7.12 2.31 -37.31
C ASN A 13 -6.97 1.05 -36.44
N GLU A 14 -6.77 -0.03 -37.19
CA GLU A 14 -5.58 -0.88 -37.13
C GLU A 14 -5.43 -1.74 -35.88
N GLU A 15 -5.94 -2.97 -36.08
CA GLU A 15 -5.18 -4.18 -35.80
C GLU A 15 -3.67 -3.96 -35.92
N ASP A 16 -2.93 -4.31 -34.87
CA ASP A 16 -1.60 -4.90 -35.04
C ASP A 16 -1.36 -5.90 -33.92
N LYS A 17 -1.84 -7.11 -34.19
CA LYS A 17 -1.44 -8.34 -33.53
C LYS A 17 -0.09 -8.78 -34.11
N GLU A 18 0.98 -8.11 -33.73
CA GLU A 18 2.32 -8.64 -33.99
C GLU A 18 3.25 -8.34 -32.82
N SER A 19 3.65 -9.41 -32.15
CA SER A 19 4.65 -9.42 -31.10
C SER A 19 5.98 -9.83 -31.73
N PRO A 20 6.96 -8.93 -31.89
CA PRO A 20 8.33 -9.33 -32.20
C PRO A 20 9.12 -9.60 -30.91
N GLU A 21 10.12 -10.46 -31.06
CA GLU A 21 10.84 -11.28 -30.09
C GLU A 21 11.56 -10.60 -28.90
N PRO A 22 11.94 -11.39 -27.86
CA PRO A 22 12.39 -10.88 -26.58
C PRO A 22 13.92 -10.90 -26.46
N GLN A 23 14.64 -9.83 -26.82
CA GLN A 23 16.02 -9.63 -26.34
C GLN A 23 16.39 -8.16 -26.14
N THR A 24 16.14 -7.66 -24.93
CA THR A 24 17.17 -6.86 -24.25
C THR A 24 17.30 -7.41 -22.84
N SER A 25 18.52 -7.79 -22.46
CA SER A 25 18.89 -8.23 -21.12
C SER A 25 18.74 -7.06 -20.16
N ARG A 26 17.49 -6.71 -19.85
CA ARG A 26 17.15 -5.64 -18.91
C ARG A 26 17.33 -6.24 -17.55
N SER A 27 18.57 -6.12 -17.04
CA SER A 27 18.94 -6.33 -15.65
C SER A 27 17.72 -6.09 -14.78
N ARG A 28 17.23 -7.15 -14.12
CA ARG A 28 16.15 -7.05 -13.15
C ARG A 28 16.68 -6.18 -12.02
N ARG A 29 16.65 -4.85 -12.20
CA ARG A 29 16.77 -3.88 -11.13
C ARG A 29 15.65 -4.27 -10.20
N ARG A 30 16.00 -5.01 -9.15
CA ARG A 30 15.11 -5.27 -8.02
C ARG A 30 14.60 -3.89 -7.66
N PHE A 31 13.30 -3.66 -7.86
CA PHE A 31 12.65 -2.40 -7.54
C PHE A 31 12.87 -2.23 -6.04
N LYS A 32 13.91 -1.47 -5.67
CA LYS A 32 14.24 -1.20 -4.28
C LYS A 32 13.05 -0.37 -3.81
N ALA A 33 12.13 -1.00 -3.08
CA ALA A 33 10.92 -0.35 -2.62
C ALA A 33 11.35 0.95 -1.94
N SER A 34 10.91 2.09 -2.48
CA SER A 34 11.19 3.39 -1.86
C SER A 34 10.73 3.30 -0.41
N ASN A 35 11.54 3.82 0.51
CA ASN A 35 11.08 4.00 1.88
C ASN A 35 9.78 4.81 1.84
N MET A 36 8.78 4.36 2.58
CA MET A 36 7.51 5.07 2.68
C MET A 36 7.79 6.45 3.25
N SER A 37 7.23 7.50 2.65
CA SER A 37 7.43 8.86 3.14
C SER A 37 6.79 9.01 4.52
N PHE A 38 7.24 9.99 5.30
CA PHE A 38 6.68 10.24 6.63
C PHE A 38 5.17 10.54 6.56
N VAL A 39 4.74 11.29 5.53
CA VAL A 39 3.34 11.66 5.31
C VAL A 39 2.50 10.44 4.92
N GLU A 40 3.00 9.58 4.01
CA GLU A 40 2.35 8.30 3.67
C GLU A 40 2.18 7.41 4.91
N MET A 41 3.19 7.40 5.77
CA MET A 41 3.20 6.59 6.98
C MET A 41 2.20 7.10 8.02
N MET A 42 2.05 8.42 8.18
CA MET A 42 1.06 9.01 9.09
C MET A 42 -0.36 8.68 8.64
N GLU A 43 -0.67 8.86 7.35
CA GLU A 43 -2.00 8.52 6.80
C GLU A 43 -2.35 7.04 7.07
N MET A 44 -1.40 6.14 6.86
CA MET A 44 -1.55 4.73 7.17
C MET A 44 -1.83 4.50 8.67
N VAL A 45 -1.06 5.14 9.56
CA VAL A 45 -1.21 4.99 11.02
C VAL A 45 -2.57 5.51 11.48
N ASP A 46 -3.03 6.62 10.94
CA ASP A 46 -4.30 7.24 11.31
C ASP A 46 -5.48 6.34 10.92
N ILE A 47 -5.44 5.74 9.73
CA ILE A 47 -6.46 4.76 9.31
C ILE A 47 -6.42 3.50 10.17
N LEU A 48 -5.22 2.98 10.48
CA LEU A 48 -5.07 1.76 11.28
C LEU A 48 -5.56 1.95 12.72
N LYS A 49 -5.27 3.11 13.32
CA LYS A 49 -5.76 3.48 14.65
C LYS A 49 -7.27 3.74 14.64
N GLY A 50 -7.75 4.54 13.68
CA GLY A 50 -9.17 4.89 13.56
C GLY A 50 -10.07 3.69 13.28
N ALA A 51 -9.57 2.66 12.60
CA ALA A 51 -10.32 1.43 12.34
C ALA A 51 -10.16 0.34 13.42
N ASP A 52 -9.42 0.62 14.49
CA ASP A 52 -9.00 -0.36 15.51
C ASP A 52 -8.44 -1.64 14.89
N TYR A 53 -7.32 -1.50 14.17
CA TYR A 53 -6.62 -2.62 13.55
C TYR A 53 -6.13 -3.66 14.58
N ASP A 54 -5.86 -3.21 15.79
CA ASP A 54 -5.29 -4.04 16.85
C ASP A 54 -6.34 -4.82 17.65
N GLY A 55 -7.61 -4.42 17.62
CA GLY A 55 -8.66 -5.04 18.42
C GLY A 55 -8.57 -4.69 19.90
N LYS A 56 -8.13 -3.46 20.22
CA LYS A 56 -8.03 -3.01 21.62
C LYS A 56 -9.39 -2.93 22.32
N TYR A 57 -10.46 -2.72 21.57
CA TYR A 57 -11.81 -2.53 22.12
C TYR A 57 -12.63 -3.83 22.25
N GLY A 58 -12.03 -4.99 21.97
CA GLY A 58 -12.66 -6.29 22.16
C GLY A 58 -12.35 -7.29 21.05
N PRO A 59 -12.45 -8.59 21.34
CA PRO A 59 -12.21 -9.63 20.34
C PRO A 59 -13.28 -9.58 19.25
N TYR A 60 -12.83 -9.41 18.00
CA TYR A 60 -13.69 -9.47 16.83
C TYR A 60 -14.06 -10.92 16.50
N SER A 61 -15.31 -11.16 16.08
CA SER A 61 -15.78 -12.47 15.62
C SER A 61 -15.00 -13.00 14.40
N ASN A 62 -14.42 -12.09 13.59
CA ASN A 62 -13.53 -12.45 12.48
C ASN A 62 -12.37 -11.44 12.34
N PRO A 63 -11.29 -11.61 13.13
CA PRO A 63 -10.21 -10.62 13.21
C PRO A 63 -9.39 -10.54 11.92
N ASN A 64 -9.18 -11.67 11.22
CA ASN A 64 -8.37 -11.71 10.00
C ASN A 64 -9.05 -11.00 8.82
N VAL A 65 -10.34 -11.24 8.61
CA VAL A 65 -11.12 -10.57 7.56
C VAL A 65 -11.18 -9.07 7.83
N ARG A 66 -11.39 -8.66 9.08
CA ARG A 66 -11.43 -7.24 9.46
C ARG A 66 -10.07 -6.57 9.21
N LYS A 67 -8.96 -7.18 9.65
CA LYS A 67 -7.60 -6.68 9.38
C LYS A 67 -7.33 -6.56 7.88
N ALA A 68 -7.75 -7.54 7.06
CA ALA A 68 -7.61 -7.48 5.61
C ALA A 68 -8.43 -6.33 4.98
N LYS A 69 -9.65 -6.08 5.49
CA LYS A 69 -10.49 -4.95 5.06
C LYS A 69 -9.84 -3.62 5.41
N ILE A 70 -9.27 -3.48 6.60
CA ILE A 70 -8.55 -2.27 7.02
C ILE A 70 -7.31 -2.04 6.15
N MET A 71 -6.50 -3.08 5.89
CA MET A 71 -5.34 -2.96 4.99
C MET A 71 -5.74 -2.54 3.57
N THR A 72 -6.92 -2.95 3.11
CA THR A 72 -7.46 -2.52 1.81
C THR A 72 -7.87 -1.03 1.84
N LYS A 73 -8.34 -0.51 2.98
CA LYS A 73 -8.59 0.93 3.14
C LYS A 73 -7.30 1.74 3.05
N VAL A 74 -6.24 1.27 3.72
CA VAL A 74 -4.91 1.91 3.67
C VAL A 74 -4.41 1.94 2.22
N ASP A 75 -4.39 0.81 1.52
CA ASP A 75 -3.93 0.74 0.12
C ASP A 75 -4.71 1.71 -0.80
N ARG A 76 -6.04 1.76 -0.67
CA ARG A 76 -6.87 2.70 -1.43
C ARG A 76 -6.57 4.17 -1.10
N SER A 77 -6.37 4.51 0.18
CA SER A 77 -6.04 5.89 0.58
C SER A 77 -4.67 6.31 0.04
N LEU A 78 -3.67 5.43 0.10
CA LEU A 78 -2.33 5.72 -0.40
C LEU A 78 -2.32 5.89 -1.92
N GLN A 79 -3.08 5.05 -2.62
CA GLN A 79 -3.25 5.18 -4.07
C GLN A 79 -3.96 6.48 -4.44
N LYS A 80 -5.03 6.85 -3.72
CA LYS A 80 -5.83 8.04 -4.02
C LYS A 80 -5.09 9.35 -3.69
N ASN A 81 -4.43 9.41 -2.54
CA ASN A 81 -3.84 10.64 -2.01
C ASN A 81 -2.39 10.85 -2.49
N PHE A 82 -1.62 9.77 -2.69
CA PHE A 82 -0.20 9.85 -3.02
C PHE A 82 0.15 9.19 -4.36
N GLY A 83 -0.80 8.53 -5.02
CA GLY A 83 -0.52 7.77 -6.25
C GLY A 83 0.36 6.54 -6.03
N VAL A 84 0.55 6.12 -4.77
CA VAL A 84 1.49 5.06 -4.42
C VAL A 84 0.75 3.78 -4.09
N ARG A 85 1.18 2.69 -4.71
CA ARG A 85 0.65 1.34 -4.48
C ARG A 85 1.63 0.56 -3.59
N ARG A 86 1.13 -0.02 -2.50
CA ARG A 86 1.95 -0.77 -1.53
C ARG A 86 1.36 -2.15 -1.32
N SER A 87 2.20 -3.15 -1.15
CA SER A 87 1.67 -4.48 -0.85
C SER A 87 1.12 -4.51 0.58
N LYS A 88 0.05 -5.30 0.80
CA LYS A 88 -0.52 -5.50 2.14
C LYS A 88 0.53 -6.01 3.14
N GLU A 89 1.49 -6.80 2.66
CA GLU A 89 2.59 -7.31 3.48
C GLU A 89 3.58 -6.20 3.88
N GLN A 90 3.90 -5.28 2.97
CA GLN A 90 4.72 -4.11 3.29
C GLN A 90 4.04 -3.23 4.35
N LEU A 91 2.73 -3.01 4.22
CA LEU A 91 1.95 -2.26 5.20
C LEU A 91 1.96 -2.95 6.57
N ARG A 92 1.72 -4.27 6.62
CA ARG A 92 1.81 -5.04 7.87
C ARG A 92 3.19 -4.94 8.52
N LYS A 93 4.25 -5.10 7.74
CA LYS A 93 5.63 -4.98 8.22
C LYS A 93 5.89 -3.60 8.81
N ARG A 94 5.51 -2.53 8.11
CA ARG A 94 5.68 -1.15 8.59
C ARG A 94 4.91 -0.87 9.88
N TRP A 95 3.67 -1.38 9.98
CA TRP A 95 2.89 -1.26 11.21
C TRP A 95 3.57 -1.96 12.40
N SER A 96 4.08 -3.17 12.19
CA SER A 96 4.82 -3.91 13.22
C SER A 96 6.10 -3.19 13.64
N ASP A 97 6.88 -2.68 12.68
CA ASP A 97 8.10 -1.92 12.96
C ASP A 97 7.81 -0.66 13.80
N LEU A 98 6.70 0.03 13.51
CA LEU A 98 6.27 1.23 14.24
C LEU A 98 5.93 0.92 15.70
N LYS A 99 5.23 -0.17 15.95
CA LYS A 99 4.92 -0.61 17.32
C LYS A 99 6.16 -1.00 18.12
N LEU A 100 7.12 -1.65 17.48
CA LEU A 100 8.37 -2.05 18.14
C LEU A 100 9.20 -0.82 18.52
N ARG A 101 9.22 0.23 17.70
CA ARG A 101 9.93 1.48 18.01
C ARG A 101 9.42 2.13 19.30
N GLU A 102 8.11 2.17 19.51
CA GLU A 102 7.51 2.73 20.74
C GLU A 102 7.90 1.91 21.97
N GLN A 103 7.82 0.58 21.87
CA GLN A 103 8.21 -0.32 22.97
C GLN A 103 9.71 -0.25 23.28
N ASP A 104 10.56 -0.18 22.27
CA ASP A 104 12.00 -0.10 22.45
C ASP A 104 12.42 1.26 23.03
N GLN A 105 11.75 2.35 22.66
CA GLN A 105 11.95 3.64 23.33
C GLN A 105 11.59 3.58 24.81
N TYR A 106 10.44 2.99 25.16
CA TYR A 106 10.07 2.78 26.54
C TYR A 106 11.10 1.91 27.30
N ARG A 107 11.54 0.80 26.70
CA ARG A 107 12.60 -0.06 27.27
C ARG A 107 13.93 0.67 27.43
N ARG A 108 14.26 1.60 26.53
CA ARG A 108 15.49 2.41 26.61
C ARG A 108 15.42 3.39 27.77
N ILE A 109 14.31 4.11 27.90
CA ILE A 109 14.08 5.07 29.01
C ILE A 109 14.07 4.33 30.35
N LYS A 110 13.34 3.22 30.47
CA LYS A 110 13.30 2.40 31.69
C LYS A 110 14.69 1.95 32.13
N ARG A 111 15.54 1.54 31.18
CA ARG A 111 16.94 1.14 31.47
C ARG A 111 17.79 2.30 31.97
N VAL A 112 17.59 3.52 31.46
CA VAL A 112 18.31 4.72 31.95
C VAL A 112 17.89 5.04 33.38
N LEU A 113 16.58 5.03 33.67
CA LEU A 113 16.07 5.30 35.02
C LEU A 113 16.57 4.29 36.05
N GLN A 114 16.60 3.00 35.71
CA GLN A 114 17.11 1.95 36.60
C GLN A 114 18.61 2.07 36.91
N LYS A 115 19.40 2.64 35.99
CA LYS A 115 20.85 2.82 36.18
C LYS A 115 21.21 4.03 37.04
N ASN A 116 20.34 5.03 37.12
CA ASN A 116 20.58 6.25 37.89
C ASN A 116 19.97 6.21 39.30
N ALA A 117 19.23 5.14 39.63
CA ALA A 117 18.59 4.95 40.93
C ALA A 117 19.40 4.04 41.89
N GLY A 118 20.62 3.64 41.50
CA GLY A 118 21.53 2.82 42.29
C GLY A 118 22.82 3.56 42.60
#